data_AF-A0A537RW78-F1
#
_entry.id   AF-A0A537RW78-F1
#
_cell.length_a   1.000
_cell.length_b   1.000
_cell.length_c   1.000
_cell.angle_alpha   90.00
_cell.angle_beta   90.00
_cell.angle_gamma   90.00
#
_symmetry.space_group_name_H-M   'P 1'
#
loop_
_entity.id
_entity.type
_entity.pdbx_description
1 polymer ?
#
loop_
_entity_poly.entity_id
_entity_poly.type
_entity_poly.pdbx_seq_one_letter_code
_entity_poly.pdbx_strand_id
1 'polypeptide(L)'
;LAPLSDSFALAQVQEFNSYLCSTVHVAHAHGRRGARWADDAAAIEAMKRKVPATMAECFDLIEHKYLKGPWVMGEHYTICDPYLFTIATWLEGDSVDTGKLPRIMEHRRRMLARPAMEKAITVEGTQFG
;
A
#
# COMPACT_ATOMS: atom_id res chain seq x y z
N LEU A 1 -13.67 -9.56 9.52
CA LEU A 1 -12.65 -8.87 8.69
C LEU A 1 -13.28 -7.75 7.85
N ALA A 2 -14.40 -7.99 7.18
CA ALA A 2 -15.24 -6.92 6.61
C ALA A 2 -16.47 -6.69 7.50
N PRO A 3 -16.89 -5.43 7.75
CA PRO A 3 -18.03 -5.09 8.60
C PRO A 3 -19.36 -5.21 7.83
N LEU A 4 -19.77 -6.44 7.48
CA LEU A 4 -20.92 -6.68 6.59
C LEU A 4 -22.27 -6.22 7.16
N SER A 5 -22.40 -6.11 8.48
CA SER A 5 -23.61 -5.66 9.15
C SER A 5 -23.74 -4.13 9.26
N ASP A 6 -22.70 -3.39 8.91
CA ASP A 6 -22.68 -1.93 8.91
C ASP A 6 -22.32 -1.44 7.51
N SER A 7 -23.34 -0.95 6.79
CA SER A 7 -23.17 -0.49 5.41
C SER A 7 -22.20 0.68 5.28
N PHE A 8 -22.14 1.57 6.27
CA PHE A 8 -21.24 2.72 6.24
C PHE A 8 -19.79 2.29 6.49
N ALA A 9 -19.56 1.48 7.52
CA ALA A 9 -18.23 0.93 7.76
C ALA A 9 -17.75 0.06 6.58
N LEU A 10 -18.65 -0.67 5.92
CA LEU A 10 -18.32 -1.42 4.71
C LEU A 10 -17.93 -0.50 3.56
N ALA A 11 -18.65 0.61 3.37
CA ALA A 11 -18.31 1.61 2.36
C ALA A 11 -16.91 2.22 2.60
N GLN A 12 -16.54 2.51 3.85
CA GLN A 12 -15.19 3.00 4.18
C GLN A 12 -14.10 1.98 3.84
N VAL A 13 -14.32 0.70 4.16
CA VAL A 13 -13.40 -0.38 3.77
C VAL A 13 -13.23 -0.46 2.26
N GLN A 14 -14.33 -0.35 1.51
CA GLN A 14 -14.30 -0.39 0.05
C GLN A 14 -13.64 0.85 -0.55
N GLU A 15 -13.87 2.04 0.02
CA GLU A 15 -13.21 3.28 -0.38
C GLU A 15 -11.69 3.12 -0.30
N PHE A 16 -11.18 2.67 0.83
CA PHE A 16 -9.74 2.49 1.03
C PHE A 16 -9.15 1.46 0.06
N ASN A 17 -9.79 0.29 -0.08
CA ASN A 17 -9.31 -0.74 -1.00
C ASN A 17 -9.38 -0.28 -2.47
N SER A 18 -10.39 0.52 -2.82
CA SER A 18 -10.51 1.12 -4.15
C SER A 18 -9.40 2.13 -4.41
N TYR A 19 -9.05 2.96 -3.42
CA TYR A 19 -7.91 3.86 -3.51
C TYR A 19 -6.60 3.11 -3.75
N LEU A 20 -6.36 2.03 -3.01
CA LEU A 20 -5.18 1.17 -3.23
C LEU A 20 -5.16 0.55 -4.64
N CYS A 21 -6.25 -0.05 -5.11
CA CYS A 21 -6.25 -0.79 -6.37
C CYS A 21 -6.27 0.10 -7.61
N SER A 22 -6.90 1.28 -7.53
CA SER A 22 -7.11 2.16 -8.68
C SER A 22 -6.16 3.36 -8.72
N THR A 23 -5.48 3.67 -7.60
CA THR A 23 -4.54 4.80 -7.53
C THR A 23 -3.14 4.34 -7.13
N VAL A 24 -2.95 3.77 -5.92
CA VAL A 24 -1.60 3.51 -5.39
C VAL A 24 -0.89 2.39 -6.16
N HIS A 25 -1.58 1.26 -6.38
CA HIS A 25 -1.03 0.16 -7.17
C HIS A 25 -0.79 0.59 -8.63
N VAL A 26 -1.64 1.47 -9.17
CA VAL A 26 -1.46 2.03 -10.52
C VAL A 26 -0.22 2.94 -10.57
N ALA A 27 0.01 3.78 -9.56
CA ALA A 27 1.21 4.61 -9.45
C ALA A 27 2.50 3.76 -9.45
N HIS A 28 2.55 2.70 -8.62
CA HIS A 28 3.65 1.72 -8.64
C HIS A 28 3.83 1.07 -10.03
N ALA A 29 2.72 0.67 -10.66
CA ALA A 29 2.76 -0.08 -11.91
C ALA A 29 3.43 0.70 -13.06
N HIS A 30 3.39 2.03 -13.05
CA HIS A 30 4.07 2.87 -14.04
C HIS A 30 5.60 2.70 -14.04
N GLY A 31 6.20 2.29 -12.92
CA GLY A 31 7.66 2.10 -12.80
C GLY A 31 8.20 0.88 -13.52
N ARG A 32 7.41 -0.21 -13.55
CA ARG A 32 7.84 -1.49 -14.14
C ARG A 32 7.03 -1.89 -15.37
N ARG A 33 5.86 -1.29 -15.58
CA ARG A 33 4.87 -1.72 -16.57
C ARG A 33 4.36 -0.55 -17.42
N GLY A 34 5.18 0.50 -17.59
CA GLY A 34 4.86 1.67 -18.41
C GLY A 34 4.37 1.32 -19.82
N ALA A 35 4.87 0.22 -20.40
CA ALA A 35 4.44 -0.31 -21.70
C ALA A 35 2.94 -0.62 -21.81
N ARG A 36 2.20 -0.71 -20.71
CA ARG A 36 0.72 -0.83 -20.73
C ARG A 36 0.02 0.42 -21.23
N TRP A 37 0.69 1.58 -21.20
CA TRP A 37 0.11 2.89 -21.52
C TRP A 37 0.84 3.62 -22.64
N ALA A 38 2.08 3.26 -22.96
CA ALA A 38 2.85 3.90 -24.01
C ALA A 38 3.85 2.93 -24.65
N ASP A 39 4.03 3.02 -25.97
CA ASP A 39 5.09 2.29 -26.69
C ASP A 39 6.38 3.12 -26.82
N ASP A 40 6.31 4.44 -26.61
CA ASP A 40 7.46 5.33 -26.68
C ASP A 40 8.39 5.18 -25.46
N ALA A 41 9.67 4.91 -25.73
CA ALA A 41 10.67 4.67 -24.70
C ALA A 41 10.89 5.90 -23.80
N ALA A 42 10.83 7.12 -24.36
CA ALA A 42 11.02 8.33 -23.57
C ALA A 42 9.85 8.59 -22.60
N ALA A 43 8.61 8.31 -23.02
CA ALA A 43 7.42 8.35 -22.19
C ALA A 43 7.48 7.31 -21.05
N ILE A 44 7.89 6.07 -21.35
CA ILE A 44 8.06 5.02 -20.32
C ILE A 44 9.07 5.47 -19.25
N GLU A 45 10.23 5.98 -19.67
CA GLU A 45 11.23 6.48 -18.73
C GLU A 45 10.75 7.71 -17.95
N ALA A 46 9.93 8.59 -18.56
CA ALA A 46 9.32 9.71 -17.86
C ALA A 46 8.33 9.25 -16.77
N MET A 47 7.49 8.25 -17.07
CA MET A 47 6.57 7.66 -16.09
C MET A 47 7.34 7.01 -14.93
N LYS A 48 8.41 6.27 -15.23
CA LYS A 48 9.28 5.65 -14.21
C LYS A 48 9.93 6.68 -13.28
N ARG A 49 10.45 7.79 -13.83
CA ARG A 49 11.03 8.88 -13.01
C ARG A 49 10.03 9.54 -12.06
N LYS A 50 8.73 9.46 -12.36
CA LYS A 50 7.67 10.08 -11.55
C LYS A 50 7.22 9.21 -10.38
N VAL A 51 7.51 7.90 -10.41
CA VAL A 51 7.09 6.92 -9.38
C VAL A 51 7.47 7.32 -7.94
N PRO A 52 8.70 7.77 -7.62
CA PRO A 52 9.03 8.15 -6.25
C PRO A 52 8.12 9.25 -5.71
N ALA A 53 7.79 10.23 -6.56
CA ALA A 53 6.90 11.33 -6.17
C ALA A 53 5.45 10.88 -6.04
N THR A 54 4.91 10.13 -7.01
CA THR A 54 3.50 9.70 -6.96
C THR A 54 3.23 8.71 -5.85
N MET A 55 4.17 7.79 -5.58
CA MET A 55 4.07 6.87 -4.45
C MET A 55 4.17 7.62 -3.11
N ALA A 56 5.10 8.59 -2.98
CA ALA A 56 5.19 9.42 -1.80
C ALA A 56 3.90 10.22 -1.55
N GLU A 57 3.35 10.88 -2.57
CA GLU A 57 2.08 11.61 -2.49
C GLU A 57 0.91 10.70 -2.10
N CYS A 58 0.85 9.47 -2.65
CA CYS A 58 -0.17 8.50 -2.28
C CYS A 58 -0.08 8.09 -0.80
N PHE A 59 1.13 7.81 -0.33
CA PHE A 59 1.34 7.36 1.05
C PHE A 59 1.25 8.49 2.07
N ASP A 60 1.54 9.73 1.69
CA ASP A 60 1.26 10.92 2.52
C ASP A 60 -0.24 11.03 2.83
N LEU A 61 -1.09 10.83 1.82
CA LEU A 61 -2.54 10.80 2.03
C LEU A 61 -2.96 9.66 2.96
N ILE A 62 -2.34 8.47 2.82
CA ILE A 62 -2.64 7.34 3.71
C ILE A 62 -2.19 7.63 5.15
N GLU A 63 -0.96 8.06 5.32
CA GLU A 63 -0.32 8.42 6.59
C GLU A 63 -1.16 9.45 7.36
N HIS A 64 -1.72 10.45 6.68
CA HIS A 64 -2.39 11.57 7.33
C HIS A 64 -3.92 11.52 7.34
N LYS A 65 -4.57 10.79 6.42
CA LYS A 65 -6.03 10.80 6.28
C LYS A 65 -6.67 9.42 6.40
N TYR A 66 -6.13 8.40 5.73
CA TYR A 66 -6.79 7.09 5.69
C TYR A 66 -6.45 6.18 6.86
N LEU A 67 -5.20 6.16 7.31
CA LEU A 67 -4.80 5.31 8.43
C LEU A 67 -5.37 5.91 9.73
N LYS A 68 -6.41 5.30 10.28
CA LYS A 68 -6.98 5.73 11.57
C LYS A 68 -6.08 5.32 12.74
N GLY A 69 -5.47 4.13 12.68
CA GLY A 69 -4.51 3.61 13.65
C GLY A 69 -5.19 2.89 14.83
N PRO A 70 -4.59 1.78 15.35
CA PRO A 70 -3.37 1.11 14.86
C PRO A 70 -3.54 0.34 13.55
N TRP A 71 -4.78 0.02 13.15
CA TRP A 71 -5.12 -0.56 11.84
C TRP A 71 -5.76 0.49 10.94
N VAL A 72 -5.92 0.17 9.65
CA VAL A 72 -6.52 1.10 8.67
C VAL A 72 -7.85 1.66 9.16
N MET A 73 -8.73 0.80 9.70
CA MET A 73 -10.06 1.18 10.19
C MET A 73 -10.12 1.52 11.69
N GLY A 74 -8.97 1.68 12.35
CA GLY A 74 -8.87 2.04 13.77
C GLY A 74 -8.42 0.86 14.62
N GLU A 75 -9.15 0.57 15.68
CA GLU A 75 -8.82 -0.52 16.63
C GLU A 75 -8.92 -1.92 16.04
N HIS A 76 -9.72 -2.10 14.98
CA HIS A 76 -10.02 -3.41 14.42
C HIS A 76 -9.25 -3.70 13.13
N TYR A 77 -8.59 -4.85 13.10
CA TYR A 77 -7.98 -5.40 11.90
C TYR A 77 -9.05 -5.80 10.88
N THR A 78 -8.83 -5.44 9.62
CA THR A 78 -9.74 -5.67 8.50
C THR A 78 -9.03 -6.23 7.27
N ILE A 79 -9.77 -6.40 6.18
CA ILE A 79 -9.20 -6.78 4.89
C ILE A 79 -8.31 -5.68 4.27
N CYS A 80 -8.37 -4.45 4.76
CA CYS A 80 -7.54 -3.34 4.25
C CYS A 80 -6.07 -3.49 4.64
N ASP A 81 -5.80 -4.02 5.83
CA ASP A 81 -4.48 -4.11 6.43
C ASP A 81 -3.49 -5.01 5.65
N PRO A 82 -3.84 -6.23 5.21
CA PRO A 82 -2.93 -7.04 4.40
C PRO A 82 -2.69 -6.42 3.02
N TYR A 83 -3.65 -5.69 2.47
CA TYR A 83 -3.46 -5.01 1.18
C TYR A 83 -2.51 -3.82 1.33
N LEU A 84 -2.73 -2.96 2.34
CA LEU A 84 -1.82 -1.86 2.64
C LEU A 84 -0.41 -2.38 2.92
N PHE A 85 -0.27 -3.43 3.74
CA PHE A 85 1.02 -4.05 4.03
C PHE A 85 1.76 -4.45 2.75
N THR A 86 1.09 -5.18 1.87
CA THR A 86 1.67 -5.64 0.61
C THR A 86 2.22 -4.48 -0.21
N ILE A 87 1.42 -3.41 -0.41
CA ILE A 87 1.87 -2.24 -1.16
C ILE A 87 2.99 -1.48 -0.42
N ALA A 88 2.92 -1.39 0.91
CA ALA A 88 3.92 -0.70 1.74
C ALA A 88 5.30 -1.38 1.70
N THR A 89 5.40 -2.62 1.23
CA THR A 89 6.69 -3.30 0.99
C THR A 89 7.41 -2.82 -0.27
N TRP A 90 6.74 -2.02 -1.12
CA TRP A 90 7.34 -1.50 -2.36
C TRP A 90 8.01 -0.14 -2.16
N LEU A 91 7.77 0.54 -1.04
CA LEU A 91 8.15 1.94 -0.81
C LEU A 91 9.65 2.18 -1.04
N GLU A 92 10.51 1.38 -0.41
CA GLU A 92 11.96 1.50 -0.57
C GLU A 92 12.39 1.22 -2.02
N GLY A 93 11.80 0.21 -2.66
CA GLY A 93 12.04 -0.12 -4.07
C GLY A 93 11.58 0.97 -5.05
N ASP A 94 10.57 1.73 -4.66
CA ASP A 94 10.04 2.89 -5.39
C ASP A 94 10.74 4.20 -4.98
N SER A 95 11.81 4.14 -4.18
CA SER A 95 12.61 5.28 -3.72
C SER A 95 11.82 6.31 -2.89
N VAL A 96 10.83 5.85 -2.13
CA VAL A 96 10.11 6.68 -1.15
C VAL A 96 10.87 6.69 0.18
N ASP A 97 11.05 7.89 0.75
CA ASP A 97 11.63 8.08 2.09
C ASP A 97 10.61 7.66 3.18
N THR A 98 10.75 6.43 3.67
CA THR A 98 9.88 5.87 4.71
C THR A 98 10.05 6.52 6.08
N GLY A 99 11.14 7.29 6.30
CA GLY A 99 11.33 8.07 7.52
C GLY A 99 10.27 9.16 7.72
N LYS A 100 9.57 9.54 6.64
CA LYS A 100 8.45 10.49 6.66
C LYS A 100 7.08 9.84 6.86
N LEU A 101 7.02 8.51 6.96
CA LEU A 101 5.77 7.74 7.04
C LEU A 101 5.72 6.87 8.32
N PRO A 102 5.89 7.45 9.52
CA PRO A 102 6.06 6.68 10.75
C PRO A 102 4.85 5.80 11.10
N ARG A 103 3.61 6.21 10.81
CA ARG A 103 2.43 5.39 11.12
C ARG A 103 2.31 4.20 10.17
N ILE A 104 2.66 4.38 8.90
CA ILE A 104 2.77 3.27 7.93
C ILE A 104 3.84 2.27 8.38
N MET A 105 5.00 2.76 8.82
CA MET A 105 6.09 1.87 9.27
C MET A 105 5.73 1.10 10.54
N GLU A 106 5.01 1.73 11.47
CA GLU A 106 4.47 1.05 12.64
C GLU A 106 3.39 0.03 12.25
N HIS A 107 2.50 0.34 11.30
CA HIS A 107 1.55 -0.63 10.73
C HIS A 107 2.27 -1.82 10.12
N ARG A 108 3.32 -1.60 9.32
CA ARG A 108 4.14 -2.64 8.70
C ARG A 108 4.77 -3.55 9.74
N ARG A 109 5.37 -2.97 10.79
CA ARG A 109 5.95 -3.72 11.92
C ARG A 109 4.89 -4.57 12.63
N ARG A 110 3.71 -4.00 12.88
CA ARG A 110 2.60 -4.70 13.53
C ARG A 110 2.05 -5.84 12.68
N MET A 111 2.02 -5.68 11.36
CA MET A 111 1.65 -6.75 10.41
C MET A 111 2.65 -7.90 10.44
N LEU A 112 3.95 -7.62 10.40
CA LEU A 112 5.01 -8.63 10.47
C LEU A 112 4.96 -9.47 11.75
N ALA A 113 4.55 -8.86 12.88
CA ALA A 113 4.41 -9.56 14.16
C ALA A 113 3.18 -10.49 14.24
N ARG A 114 2.33 -10.58 13.20
CA ARG A 114 1.15 -11.45 13.22
C ARG A 114 1.56 -12.90 12.91
N PRO A 115 1.06 -13.91 13.66
CA PRO A 115 1.36 -15.32 13.36
C PRO A 115 0.96 -15.78 11.94
N ALA A 116 -0.07 -15.15 11.36
CA ALA A 116 -0.47 -15.42 9.98
C ALA A 116 0.57 -14.94 8.95
N MET A 117 1.30 -13.86 9.26
CA MET A 117 2.36 -13.36 8.39
C MET A 117 3.60 -14.26 8.42
N GLU A 118 3.99 -14.78 9.58
CA GLU A 118 5.09 -15.75 9.68
C GLU A 118 4.86 -16.99 8.80
N LYS A 119 3.62 -17.50 8.81
CA LYS A 119 3.22 -18.61 7.94
C LYS A 119 3.30 -18.23 6.46
N ALA A 120 2.78 -17.07 6.09
CA ALA A 120 2.82 -16.58 4.71
C ALA A 120 4.27 -16.40 4.21
N ILE A 121 5.14 -15.81 5.02
CA ILE A 121 6.57 -15.65 4.73
C ILE A 121 7.25 -16.99 4.47
N THR A 122 6.95 -17.99 5.31
CA THR A 122 7.52 -19.33 5.18
C THR A 122 7.07 -20.02 3.89
N VAL A 123 5.80 -19.87 3.51
CA VAL A 123 5.25 -20.48 2.28
C VAL A 123 5.75 -19.78 1.02
N GLU A 124 5.78 -18.45 1.02
CA GLU A 124 6.11 -17.64 -0.16
C GLU A 124 7.63 -17.42 -0.34
N GLY A 125 8.45 -17.82 0.64
CA GLY A 125 9.90 -17.61 0.63
C GLY A 125 10.32 -16.13 0.60
N THR A 126 9.42 -15.22 0.97
CA THR A 126 9.61 -13.77 0.83
C THR A 126 10.43 -13.22 2.01
N GLN A 127 11.52 -12.50 1.73
CA GLN A 127 12.24 -11.74 2.74
C GLN A 127 11.81 -10.27 2.69
N PHE A 128 11.45 -9.71 3.84
CA PHE A 128 11.20 -8.28 4.01
C PHE A 128 12.44 -7.67 4.66
N GLY A 129 13.14 -6.80 3.94
CA GLY A 129 14.35 -6.09 4.39
C GLY A 129 14.26 -4.63 4.03
#